data_AF-A0A7W3YTI2-F1
#
_entry.id   AF-A0A7W3YTI2-F1
#
_cell.length_a   1.000
_cell.length_b   1.000
_cell.length_c   1.000
_cell.angle_alpha   90.00
_cell.angle_beta   90.00
_cell.angle_gamma   90.00
#
_symmetry.space_group_name_H-M   'P 1'
#
loop_
_entity.id
_entity.type
_entity.pdbx_description
1 polymer ?
#
loop_
_entity_poly.entity_id
_entity_poly.type
_entity_poly.pdbx_seq_one_letter_code
_entity_poly.pdbx_strand_id
1 'polypeptide(L)'
;MPAYGLIVALHVLAGGVGLFCFWSAAVLGKGSPGHRAVGKGFLLAMLVVMLTSLPMAVEFAWYRQQPLIALYLLYLMALTGNALWLSWRAVTDKRDWRVLVARPGWALSLWPMLLFALAVLLAGVLTGQVLFLSFSLIGLWAGWRMWRFARRGPQRPDWALRQHYQSMLGAGIATHVGFLSIGMRPVWRWLHQHTQVPGAVIELFPWIAPVSVALLASWWLERRYGRTRAAAVTSR
;
A
#
# COMPACT_ATOMS: atom_id res chain seq x y z
N MET A 1 15.29 -11.56 -18.20
CA MET A 1 16.66 -11.82 -17.68
C MET A 1 16.75 -13.17 -16.96
N PRO A 2 17.93 -13.83 -16.94
CA PRO A 2 18.09 -15.16 -16.31
C PRO A 2 17.70 -15.21 -14.82
N ALA A 3 17.94 -14.13 -14.07
CA ALA A 3 17.66 -14.05 -12.63
C ALA A 3 16.18 -13.75 -12.27
N TYR A 4 15.30 -13.54 -13.25
CA TYR A 4 13.93 -13.07 -13.01
C TYR A 4 13.13 -14.00 -12.09
N GLY A 5 13.25 -15.32 -12.27
CA GLY A 5 12.54 -16.29 -11.44
C GLY A 5 12.92 -16.19 -9.95
N LEU A 6 14.21 -16.02 -9.67
CA LEU A 6 14.70 -15.86 -8.29
C LEU A 6 14.21 -14.54 -7.66
N ILE A 7 14.22 -13.45 -8.44
CA ILE A 7 13.71 -12.14 -7.98
C ILE A 7 12.23 -12.24 -7.63
N VAL A 8 11.42 -12.90 -8.46
CA VAL A 8 9.99 -13.11 -8.19
C VAL A 8 9.80 -14.00 -6.96
N ALA A 9 10.56 -15.07 -6.82
CA ALA A 9 10.48 -15.94 -5.65
C ALA A 9 10.80 -15.18 -4.36
N LEU A 10 11.88 -14.39 -4.35
CA LEU A 10 12.25 -13.54 -3.22
C LEU A 10 11.16 -12.50 -2.90
N HIS A 11 10.60 -11.86 -3.93
CA HIS A 11 9.50 -10.90 -3.79
C HIS A 11 8.27 -11.54 -3.13
N VAL A 12 7.87 -12.73 -3.59
CA VAL A 12 6.70 -13.45 -3.06
C VAL A 12 6.94 -13.92 -1.63
N LEU A 13 8.10 -14.49 -1.33
CA LEU A 13 8.47 -14.92 0.02
C LEU A 13 8.48 -13.74 1.00
N ALA A 14 9.12 -12.64 0.61
CA ALA A 14 9.13 -11.41 1.41
C ALA A 14 7.71 -10.84 1.60
N GLY A 15 6.88 -10.85 0.56
CA GLY A 15 5.48 -10.47 0.65
C GLY A 15 4.67 -11.34 1.62
N GLY A 16 4.90 -12.66 1.61
CA GLY A 16 4.29 -13.60 2.55
C GLY A 16 4.69 -13.34 4.00
N VAL A 17 5.98 -13.09 4.26
CA VAL A 17 6.46 -12.64 5.58
C VAL A 17 5.81 -11.31 5.97
N GLY A 18 5.70 -10.36 5.04
CA GLY A 18 4.99 -9.10 5.24
C GLY A 18 3.54 -9.31 5.67
N LEU A 19 2.78 -10.17 4.99
CA LEU A 19 1.40 -10.50 5.38
C LEU A 19 1.31 -11.08 6.79
N PHE A 20 2.19 -12.04 7.11
CA PHE A 20 2.23 -12.64 8.43
C PHE A 20 2.52 -11.60 9.51
N CYS A 21 3.49 -10.72 9.29
CA CYS A 21 3.79 -9.62 10.21
C CYS A 21 2.62 -8.63 10.33
N PHE A 22 1.95 -8.30 9.23
CA PHE A 22 0.81 -7.37 9.24
C PHE A 22 -0.31 -7.89 10.15
N TRP A 23 -0.73 -9.13 9.99
CA TRP A 23 -1.78 -9.74 10.81
C TRP A 23 -1.34 -9.96 12.26
N SER A 24 -0.08 -10.35 12.47
CA SER A 24 0.50 -10.44 13.81
C SER A 24 0.48 -9.09 14.54
N ALA A 25 0.84 -8.00 13.86
CA ALA A 25 0.77 -6.64 14.42
C ALA A 25 -0.69 -6.17 14.62
N ALA A 26 -1.63 -6.69 13.84
CA ALA A 26 -3.05 -6.39 13.96
C ALA A 26 -3.64 -6.92 15.28
N VAL A 27 -3.27 -8.13 15.69
CA VAL A 27 -3.75 -8.77 16.93
C VAL A 27 -3.01 -8.31 18.19
N LEU A 28 -1.75 -7.90 18.06
CA LEU A 28 -0.96 -7.41 19.20
C LEU A 28 -1.45 -6.05 19.71
N GLY A 29 -1.31 -5.84 21.02
CA GLY A 29 -1.61 -4.56 21.67
C GLY A 29 -0.83 -3.41 21.03
N LYS A 30 -1.52 -2.37 20.57
CA LYS A 30 -0.92 -1.26 19.80
C LYS A 30 0.15 -0.56 20.63
N GLY A 31 1.36 -0.44 20.07
CA GLY A 31 2.52 0.15 20.76
C GLY A 31 3.26 -0.77 21.76
N SER A 32 2.76 -1.97 22.04
CA SER A 32 3.47 -2.98 22.85
C SER A 32 4.85 -3.32 22.26
N PRO A 33 5.80 -3.84 23.06
CA PRO A 33 7.08 -4.31 22.54
C PRO A 33 6.93 -5.31 21.38
N GLY A 34 5.97 -6.24 21.48
CA GLY A 34 5.65 -7.19 20.42
C GLY A 34 5.17 -6.51 19.15
N HIS A 35 4.20 -5.59 19.24
CA HIS A 35 3.70 -4.84 18.08
C HIS A 35 4.83 -4.06 17.38
N ARG A 36 5.75 -3.46 18.17
CA ARG A 36 6.91 -2.74 17.63
C ARG A 36 7.91 -3.67 16.93
N ALA A 37 8.20 -4.84 17.51
CA ALA A 37 9.11 -5.82 16.93
C ALA A 37 8.57 -6.38 15.60
N VAL A 38 7.31 -6.82 15.60
CA VAL A 38 6.64 -7.32 14.40
C VAL A 38 6.50 -6.22 13.33
N GLY A 39 6.21 -4.98 13.73
CA GLY A 39 6.15 -3.85 12.81
C GLY A 39 7.50 -3.55 12.12
N LYS A 40 8.63 -3.74 12.83
CA LYS A 40 9.96 -3.68 12.20
C LYS A 40 10.18 -4.82 11.21
N GLY A 41 9.76 -6.04 11.56
CA GLY A 41 9.77 -7.19 10.65
C GLY A 41 8.97 -6.93 9.37
N PHE A 42 7.77 -6.35 9.51
CA PHE A 42 6.95 -5.92 8.38
C PHE A 42 7.71 -4.93 7.47
N LEU A 43 8.30 -3.87 8.04
CA LEU A 43 9.03 -2.87 7.27
C LEU A 43 10.25 -3.46 6.55
N LEU A 44 10.99 -4.38 7.18
CA LEU A 44 12.12 -5.07 6.56
C LEU A 44 11.68 -5.97 5.41
N ALA A 45 10.62 -6.76 5.61
CA ALA A 45 10.05 -7.59 4.55
C ALA A 45 9.59 -6.75 3.36
N MET A 46 8.89 -5.65 3.63
CA MET A 46 8.41 -4.74 2.60
C MET A 46 9.55 -3.97 1.91
N LEU A 47 10.68 -3.71 2.57
CA LEU A 47 11.88 -3.19 1.92
C LEU A 47 12.40 -4.16 0.86
N VAL A 48 12.46 -5.46 1.16
CA VAL A 48 12.84 -6.50 0.18
C VAL A 48 11.86 -6.53 -1.00
N VAL A 49 10.55 -6.41 -0.73
CA VAL A 49 9.50 -6.29 -1.76
C VAL A 49 9.77 -5.07 -2.66
N MET A 50 10.12 -3.90 -2.09
CA MET A 50 10.44 -2.71 -2.89
C MET A 50 11.70 -2.88 -3.73
N LEU A 51 12.77 -3.43 -3.16
CA LEU A 51 14.03 -3.67 -3.88
C LEU A 51 13.87 -4.66 -5.03
N THR A 52 13.02 -5.68 -4.87
CA THR A 52 12.72 -6.66 -5.92
C THR A 52 11.71 -6.15 -6.96
N SER A 53 10.87 -5.17 -6.62
CA SER A 53 9.89 -4.59 -7.55
C SER A 53 10.54 -3.84 -8.71
N LEU A 54 11.66 -3.15 -8.45
CA LEU A 54 12.36 -2.37 -9.47
C LEU A 54 12.90 -3.24 -10.63
N PRO A 55 13.71 -4.30 -10.39
CA PRO A 55 14.18 -5.16 -11.47
C PRO A 55 13.03 -5.93 -12.14
N MET A 56 11.93 -6.21 -11.43
CA MET A 56 10.71 -6.74 -12.08
C MET A 56 10.10 -5.73 -13.06
N ALA A 57 10.01 -4.45 -12.70
CA ALA A 57 9.52 -3.43 -13.63
C ALA A 57 10.44 -3.27 -14.85
N VAL A 58 11.76 -3.35 -14.66
CA VAL A 58 12.74 -3.35 -15.76
C VAL A 58 12.57 -4.57 -16.67
N GLU A 59 12.30 -5.76 -16.11
CA GLU A 59 11.97 -6.95 -16.90
C GLU A 59 10.81 -6.68 -17.86
N PHE A 60 9.72 -6.11 -17.33
CA PHE A 60 8.53 -5.82 -18.14
C PHE A 60 8.79 -4.71 -19.16
N ALA A 61 9.55 -3.68 -18.81
CA ALA A 61 9.85 -2.57 -19.71
C ALA A 61 10.71 -3.01 -20.90
N TRP A 62 11.80 -3.74 -20.63
CA TRP A 62 12.88 -3.92 -21.60
C TRP A 62 12.95 -5.32 -22.22
N TYR A 63 12.71 -6.36 -21.43
CA TYR A 63 12.85 -7.74 -21.91
C TYR A 63 11.54 -8.28 -22.46
N ARG A 64 10.42 -7.93 -21.81
CA ARG A 64 9.08 -8.35 -22.26
C ARG A 64 8.39 -7.33 -23.17
N GLN A 65 8.95 -6.12 -23.29
CA GLN A 65 8.39 -5.05 -24.13
C GLN A 65 6.92 -4.72 -23.79
N GLN A 66 6.60 -4.70 -22.50
CA GLN A 66 5.28 -4.43 -21.93
C GLN A 66 5.34 -3.16 -21.05
N PRO A 67 5.54 -1.97 -21.65
CA PRO A 67 5.80 -0.73 -20.92
C PRO A 67 4.64 -0.30 -20.03
N LEU A 68 3.38 -0.60 -20.40
CA LEU A 68 2.22 -0.28 -19.56
C LEU A 68 2.22 -1.08 -18.25
N ILE A 69 2.60 -2.35 -18.29
CA ILE A 69 2.73 -3.17 -17.07
C ILE A 69 3.89 -2.65 -16.22
N ALA A 70 5.03 -2.33 -16.84
CA ALA A 70 6.17 -1.75 -16.14
C ALA A 70 5.81 -0.42 -15.44
N LEU A 71 5.12 0.47 -16.14
CA LEU A 71 4.63 1.73 -15.60
C LEU A 71 3.72 1.50 -14.39
N TYR A 72 2.78 0.56 -14.50
CA TYR A 72 1.87 0.25 -13.41
C TYR A 72 2.58 -0.38 -12.20
N LEU A 73 3.58 -1.24 -12.42
CA LEU A 73 4.42 -1.79 -11.34
C LEU A 73 5.23 -0.69 -10.63
N LEU A 74 5.81 0.26 -11.37
CA LEU A 74 6.51 1.41 -10.78
C LEU A 74 5.56 2.30 -9.98
N TYR A 75 4.35 2.51 -10.47
CA TYR A 75 3.30 3.21 -9.74
C TYR A 75 2.95 2.51 -8.42
N LEU A 76 2.70 1.20 -8.44
CA LEU A 76 2.41 0.42 -7.23
C LEU A 76 3.59 0.43 -6.25
N MET A 77 4.82 0.37 -6.75
CA MET A 77 6.03 0.50 -5.94
C MET A 77 6.09 1.88 -5.25
N ALA A 78 5.86 2.96 -5.99
CA ALA A 78 5.88 4.32 -5.43
C ALA A 78 4.76 4.55 -4.41
N LEU A 79 3.54 4.06 -4.70
CA LEU A 79 2.39 4.12 -3.79
C LEU A 79 2.66 3.34 -2.49
N THR A 80 3.23 2.15 -2.60
CA THR A 80 3.58 1.32 -1.44
C THR A 80 4.72 1.96 -0.64
N GLY A 81 5.77 2.44 -1.31
CA GLY A 81 6.87 3.16 -0.69
C GLY A 81 6.40 4.40 0.09
N ASN A 82 5.44 5.14 -0.46
CA ASN A 82 4.79 6.26 0.22
C ASN A 82 4.11 5.82 1.53
N ALA A 83 3.29 4.77 1.47
CA ALA A 83 2.60 4.23 2.64
C ALA A 83 3.58 3.73 3.72
N LEU A 84 4.61 2.98 3.32
CA LEU A 84 5.64 2.50 4.24
C LEU A 84 6.39 3.66 4.90
N TRP A 85 6.84 4.64 4.12
CA TRP A 85 7.55 5.79 4.64
C TRP A 85 6.69 6.59 5.63
N LEU A 86 5.46 6.92 5.25
CA LEU A 86 4.53 7.64 6.12
C LEU A 86 4.21 6.87 7.40
N SER A 87 4.05 5.55 7.32
CA SER A 87 3.73 4.74 8.50
C SER A 87 4.83 4.78 9.55
N TRP A 88 6.09 4.74 9.11
CA TRP A 88 7.25 4.78 9.98
C TRP A 88 7.52 6.20 10.49
N ARG A 89 7.41 7.22 9.62
CA ARG A 89 7.63 8.61 10.02
C ARG A 89 6.54 9.14 10.92
N ALA A 90 5.30 8.71 10.75
CA ALA A 90 4.19 9.09 11.62
C ALA A 90 4.43 8.72 13.09
N VAL A 91 5.13 7.63 13.38
CA VAL A 91 5.44 7.21 14.78
C VAL A 91 6.75 7.81 15.30
N THR A 92 7.69 8.13 14.43
CA THR A 92 9.01 8.67 14.81
C THR A 92 9.03 10.20 14.91
N ASP A 93 8.37 10.91 14.00
CA ASP A 93 8.22 12.38 14.01
C ASP A 93 6.92 12.84 14.68
N LYS A 94 6.25 11.96 15.45
CA LYS A 94 4.93 12.23 16.07
C LYS A 94 4.85 13.48 16.95
N ARG A 95 5.99 14.03 17.38
CA ARG A 95 6.08 15.22 18.25
C ARG A 95 5.92 16.52 17.46
N ASP A 96 6.38 16.57 16.22
CA ASP A 96 6.33 17.76 15.39
C ASP A 96 6.15 17.39 13.92
N TRP A 97 4.99 17.78 13.38
CA TRP A 97 4.66 17.54 11.98
C TRP A 97 5.51 18.37 11.02
N ARG A 98 6.07 19.51 11.46
CA ARG A 98 6.96 20.33 10.63
C ARG A 98 8.25 19.58 10.34
N VAL A 99 8.77 18.84 11.32
CA VAL A 99 9.94 17.95 11.13
C VAL A 99 9.62 16.86 10.11
N LEU A 100 8.43 16.25 10.16
CA LEU A 100 7.99 15.26 9.18
C LEU A 100 8.02 15.83 7.75
N VAL A 101 7.45 17.02 7.55
CA VAL A 101 7.32 17.66 6.22
C VAL A 101 8.66 18.20 5.70
N ALA A 102 9.55 18.65 6.59
CA ALA A 102 10.86 19.17 6.21
C ALA A 102 11.85 18.09 5.73
N ARG A 103 11.58 16.81 5.97
CA ARG A 103 12.49 15.73 5.55
C ARG A 103 12.51 15.59 4.03
N PRO A 104 13.68 15.31 3.42
CA PRO A 104 13.76 14.96 2.00
C PRO A 104 12.85 13.78 1.63
N GLY A 105 12.67 12.83 2.56
CA GLY A 105 11.77 11.70 2.40
C GLY A 105 10.30 12.08 2.14
N TRP A 106 9.86 13.28 2.56
CA TRP A 106 8.52 13.77 2.25
C TRP A 106 8.37 14.00 0.75
N ALA A 107 9.32 14.71 0.14
CA ALA A 107 9.34 14.94 -1.30
C ALA A 107 9.55 13.63 -2.08
N LEU A 108 10.47 12.77 -1.62
CA LEU A 108 10.77 11.47 -2.25
C LEU A 108 9.63 10.46 -2.16
N SER A 109 8.74 10.58 -1.18
CA SER A 109 7.53 9.76 -1.09
C SER A 109 6.35 10.36 -1.85
N LEU A 110 6.27 11.69 -1.94
CA LEU A 110 5.17 12.40 -2.62
C LEU A 110 5.31 12.40 -4.14
N TRP A 111 6.45 12.87 -4.65
CA TRP A 111 6.59 13.19 -6.08
C TRP A 111 6.61 11.96 -6.98
N PRO A 112 7.39 10.90 -6.71
CA PRO A 112 7.33 9.69 -7.54
C PRO A 112 5.93 9.09 -7.61
N MET A 113 5.22 9.03 -6.46
CA MET A 113 3.85 8.54 -6.42
C MET A 113 2.91 9.40 -7.28
N LEU A 114 2.99 10.73 -7.18
CA LEU A 114 2.17 11.65 -7.97
C LEU A 114 2.47 11.58 -9.47
N LEU A 115 3.75 11.56 -9.85
CA LEU A 115 4.16 11.51 -11.26
C LEU A 115 3.73 10.20 -11.91
N PHE A 116 3.94 9.06 -11.24
CA PHE A 116 3.47 7.78 -11.73
C PHE A 116 1.94 7.68 -11.72
N ALA A 117 1.24 8.24 -10.73
CA ALA A 117 -0.22 8.28 -10.73
C ALA A 117 -0.75 9.04 -11.96
N LEU A 118 -0.16 10.20 -12.29
CA LEU A 118 -0.54 10.98 -13.45
C LEU A 118 -0.23 10.25 -14.77
N ALA A 119 0.94 9.60 -14.86
CA ALA A 119 1.30 8.81 -16.02
C ALA A 119 0.36 7.60 -16.23
N VAL A 120 0.00 6.90 -15.15
CA VAL A 120 -0.98 5.80 -15.19
C VAL A 120 -2.37 6.31 -15.53
N LEU A 121 -2.79 7.47 -15.02
CA LEU A 121 -4.06 8.10 -15.38
C LEU A 121 -4.11 8.38 -16.88
N LEU A 122 -3.07 9.03 -17.42
CA LEU A 122 -2.97 9.33 -18.84
C LEU A 122 -3.01 8.05 -19.68
N ALA A 123 -2.23 7.04 -19.30
CA ALA A 123 -2.26 5.74 -19.96
C ALA A 123 -3.65 5.09 -19.90
N GLY A 124 -4.34 5.19 -18.76
CA GLY A 124 -5.71 4.68 -18.58
C GLY A 124 -6.72 5.38 -19.47
N VAL A 125 -6.63 6.71 -19.62
CA VAL A 125 -7.49 7.49 -20.53
C VAL A 125 -7.23 7.09 -21.98
N LEU A 126 -5.96 7.00 -22.39
CA LEU A 126 -5.58 6.68 -23.76
C LEU A 126 -5.92 5.23 -24.17
N THR A 127 -5.93 4.31 -23.22
CA THR A 127 -6.16 2.87 -23.48
C THR A 127 -7.54 2.38 -23.09
N GLY A 128 -8.35 3.20 -22.43
CA GLY A 128 -9.65 2.80 -21.86
C GLY A 128 -9.55 1.82 -20.69
N GLN A 129 -8.36 1.63 -20.10
CA GLN A 129 -8.17 0.66 -19.02
C GLN A 129 -8.72 1.17 -17.68
N VAL A 130 -9.88 0.64 -17.30
CA VAL A 130 -10.59 1.00 -16.05
C VAL A 130 -9.72 0.81 -14.80
N LEU A 131 -8.87 -0.22 -14.77
CA LEU A 131 -7.97 -0.49 -13.65
C LEU A 131 -6.96 0.66 -13.46
N PHE A 132 -6.41 1.20 -14.55
CA PHE A 132 -5.46 2.32 -14.49
C PHE A 132 -6.17 3.60 -14.04
N LEU A 133 -7.35 3.87 -14.60
CA LEU A 133 -8.18 5.00 -14.20
C LEU A 133 -8.50 4.96 -12.70
N SER A 134 -9.07 3.86 -12.22
CA SER A 134 -9.50 3.71 -10.82
C SER A 134 -8.33 3.77 -9.84
N PHE A 135 -7.23 3.06 -10.10
CA PHE A 135 -6.09 3.05 -9.18
C PHE A 135 -5.34 4.38 -9.16
N SER A 136 -5.18 5.07 -10.30
CA SER A 136 -4.47 6.36 -10.34
C SER A 136 -5.08 7.41 -9.40
N LEU A 137 -6.41 7.39 -9.21
CA LEU A 137 -7.11 8.28 -8.28
C LEU A 137 -6.63 8.14 -6.84
N ILE A 138 -6.20 6.94 -6.42
CA ILE A 138 -5.69 6.69 -5.06
C ILE A 138 -4.40 7.48 -4.83
N GLY A 139 -3.48 7.44 -5.80
CA GLY A 139 -2.21 8.17 -5.74
C GLY A 139 -2.40 9.69 -5.77
N LEU A 140 -3.30 10.16 -6.63
CA LEU A 140 -3.64 11.60 -6.73
C LEU A 140 -4.29 12.11 -5.45
N TRP A 141 -5.24 11.35 -4.88
CA TRP A 141 -5.89 11.70 -3.62
C TRP A 141 -4.90 11.68 -2.45
N ALA A 142 -4.04 10.67 -2.35
CA ALA A 142 -3.00 10.60 -1.33
C ALA A 142 -2.03 11.79 -1.44
N GLY A 143 -1.61 12.14 -2.65
CA GLY A 143 -0.73 13.28 -2.89
C GLY A 143 -1.40 14.62 -2.56
N TRP A 144 -2.67 14.80 -2.91
CA TRP A 144 -3.45 15.98 -2.51
C TRP A 144 -3.54 16.11 -0.98
N ARG A 145 -3.80 15.01 -0.29
CA ARG A 145 -3.83 14.98 1.18
C ARG A 145 -2.50 15.34 1.80
N MET A 146 -1.39 14.82 1.28
CA MET A 146 -0.05 15.19 1.71
C MET A 146 0.20 16.68 1.48
N TRP A 147 0.00 17.17 0.26
CA TRP A 147 0.17 18.59 -0.06
C TRP A 147 -0.65 19.50 0.87
N ARG A 148 -1.91 19.15 1.13
CA ARG A 148 -2.78 19.87 2.07
C ARG A 148 -2.24 19.83 3.50
N PHE A 149 -1.75 18.67 3.95
CA PHE A 149 -1.14 18.50 5.28
C PHE A 149 0.10 19.38 5.44
N ALA A 150 0.98 19.42 4.42
CA ALA A 150 2.18 20.26 4.43
C ALA A 150 1.84 21.76 4.50
N ARG A 151 0.76 22.20 3.84
CA ARG A 151 0.36 23.61 3.82
C ARG A 151 -0.43 24.07 5.05
N ARG A 152 -1.36 23.24 5.53
CA ARG A 152 -2.32 23.63 6.57
C ARG A 152 -2.01 23.04 7.94
N GLY A 153 -1.06 22.12 8.02
CA GLY A 153 -0.76 21.37 9.23
C GLY A 153 -1.86 20.37 9.63
N PRO A 154 -1.67 19.68 10.77
CA PRO A 154 -2.63 18.72 11.29
C PRO A 154 -3.87 19.43 11.82
N GLN A 155 -5.05 18.97 11.40
CA GLN A 155 -6.32 19.50 11.92
C GLN A 155 -6.68 18.96 13.31
N ARG A 156 -5.95 17.95 13.80
CA ARG A 156 -6.28 17.23 15.03
C ARG A 156 -5.02 16.85 15.81
N PRO A 157 -5.09 16.79 17.15
CA PRO A 157 -3.95 16.41 17.97
C PRO A 157 -3.51 14.95 17.77
N ASP A 158 -4.40 14.06 17.34
CA ASP A 158 -4.14 12.64 17.06
C ASP A 158 -3.66 12.37 15.62
N TRP A 159 -3.12 13.38 14.94
CA TRP A 159 -2.70 13.29 13.53
C TRP A 159 -1.69 12.16 13.27
N ALA A 160 -0.73 11.98 14.19
CA ALA A 160 0.35 11.00 14.04
C ALA A 160 -0.20 9.57 14.06
N LEU A 161 -1.12 9.28 14.99
CA LEU A 161 -1.79 7.99 15.06
C LEU A 161 -2.61 7.73 13.79
N ARG A 162 -3.34 8.74 13.30
CA ARG A 162 -4.11 8.65 12.05
C ARG A 162 -3.25 8.36 10.85
N GLN A 163 -2.19 9.13 10.70
CA GLN A 163 -1.26 8.95 9.59
C GLN A 163 -0.64 7.55 9.63
N HIS A 164 -0.25 7.07 10.81
CA HIS A 164 0.31 5.73 10.99
C HIS A 164 -0.69 4.63 10.58
N TYR A 165 -1.90 4.59 11.15
CA TYR A 165 -2.81 3.49 10.84
C TYR A 165 -3.33 3.56 9.40
N GLN A 166 -3.60 4.76 8.86
CA GLN A 166 -4.11 4.90 7.48
C GLN A 166 -3.06 4.47 6.45
N SER A 167 -1.79 4.82 6.68
CA SER A 167 -0.69 4.37 5.83
C SER A 167 -0.39 2.88 6.01
N MET A 168 -0.54 2.32 7.22
CA MET A 168 -0.45 0.87 7.41
C MET A 168 -1.59 0.11 6.74
N LEU A 169 -2.81 0.63 6.73
CA LEU A 169 -3.91 0.05 5.97
C LEU A 169 -3.63 0.10 4.46
N GLY A 170 -3.11 1.22 3.95
CA GLY A 170 -2.68 1.35 2.55
C GLY A 170 -1.58 0.34 2.18
N ALA A 171 -0.55 0.22 3.01
CA ALA A 171 0.50 -0.79 2.84
C ALA A 171 -0.07 -2.21 2.92
N GLY A 172 -0.98 -2.47 3.86
CA GLY A 172 -1.67 -3.76 3.99
C GLY A 172 -2.47 -4.13 2.74
N ILE A 173 -3.26 -3.20 2.19
CA ILE A 173 -3.97 -3.40 0.92
C ILE A 173 -2.97 -3.75 -0.19
N ALA A 174 -1.88 -2.98 -0.33
CA ALA A 174 -0.87 -3.23 -1.35
C ALA A 174 -0.22 -4.62 -1.20
N THR A 175 0.12 -5.04 0.03
CA THR A 175 0.69 -6.37 0.28
C THR A 175 -0.30 -7.49 -0.08
N HIS A 176 -1.58 -7.36 0.30
CA HIS A 176 -2.60 -8.37 -0.04
C HIS A 176 -2.85 -8.43 -1.54
N VAL A 177 -3.03 -7.29 -2.21
CA VAL A 177 -3.21 -7.22 -3.67
C VAL A 177 -1.99 -7.81 -4.37
N GLY A 178 -0.78 -7.46 -3.97
CA GLY A 178 0.46 -7.99 -4.55
C GLY A 178 0.60 -9.51 -4.35
N PHE A 179 0.33 -10.01 -3.14
CA PHE A 179 0.41 -11.44 -2.84
C PHE A 179 -0.66 -12.24 -3.58
N LEU A 180 -1.91 -11.77 -3.61
CA LEU A 180 -2.98 -12.42 -4.36
C LEU A 180 -2.69 -12.36 -5.86
N SER A 181 -2.25 -11.23 -6.41
CA SER A 181 -2.01 -11.07 -7.85
C SER A 181 -0.74 -11.77 -8.36
N ILE A 182 0.30 -11.91 -7.53
CA ILE A 182 1.61 -12.44 -7.94
C ILE A 182 1.94 -13.74 -7.21
N GLY A 183 1.87 -13.74 -5.88
CA GLY A 183 2.23 -14.90 -5.05
C GLY A 183 1.30 -16.09 -5.25
N MET A 184 0.00 -15.85 -5.40
CA MET A 184 -0.99 -16.92 -5.60
C MET A 184 -1.22 -17.31 -7.06
N ARG A 185 -0.42 -16.82 -8.02
CA ARG A 185 -0.54 -17.19 -9.43
C ARG A 185 -0.56 -18.72 -9.68
N PRO A 186 0.27 -19.55 -9.02
CA PRO A 186 0.20 -20.99 -9.20
C PRO A 186 -1.15 -21.57 -8.75
N VAL A 187 -1.70 -21.06 -7.65
CA VAL A 187 -3.01 -21.47 -7.12
C VAL A 187 -4.13 -21.07 -8.08
N TRP A 188 -4.09 -19.86 -8.63
CA TRP A 188 -5.09 -19.42 -9.62
C TRP A 188 -5.05 -20.22 -10.90
N ARG A 189 -3.86 -20.58 -11.38
CA ARG A 189 -3.72 -21.47 -12.54
C ARG A 189 -4.30 -22.85 -12.26
N TRP A 190 -3.99 -23.42 -11.10
CA TRP A 190 -4.55 -24.69 -10.67
C TRP A 190 -6.09 -24.62 -10.58
N LEU A 191 -6.63 -23.55 -10.00
CA LEU A 191 -8.07 -23.36 -9.85
C LEU A 191 -8.77 -23.22 -11.21
N HIS A 192 -8.20 -22.45 -12.13
CA HIS A 192 -8.72 -22.30 -13.49
C HIS A 192 -8.69 -23.63 -14.29
N GLN A 193 -7.75 -24.52 -13.98
CA GLN A 193 -7.67 -25.84 -14.62
C GLN A 193 -8.68 -26.85 -14.04
N HIS A 194 -9.06 -26.71 -12.77
CA HIS A 194 -9.87 -27.72 -12.05
C HIS A 194 -11.29 -27.25 -11.68
N THR A 195 -11.66 -26.00 -11.98
CA THR A 195 -12.99 -25.44 -11.66
C THR A 195 -13.54 -24.60 -12.81
N GLN A 196 -14.87 -24.52 -12.91
CA GLN A 196 -15.57 -23.66 -13.88
C GLN A 196 -15.85 -22.25 -13.34
N VAL A 197 -14.95 -21.71 -12.51
CA VAL A 197 -15.10 -20.33 -12.02
C VAL A 197 -14.85 -19.38 -13.19
N PRO A 198 -15.72 -18.38 -13.43
CA PRO A 198 -15.50 -17.39 -14.48
C PRO A 198 -14.14 -16.70 -14.33
N GLY A 199 -13.36 -16.63 -15.41
CA GLY A 199 -12.02 -16.05 -15.40
C GLY A 199 -11.97 -14.62 -14.83
N ALA A 200 -13.01 -13.82 -15.09
CA ALA A 200 -13.15 -12.47 -14.55
C ALA A 200 -13.16 -12.43 -13.01
N VAL A 201 -13.75 -13.44 -12.34
CA VAL A 201 -13.74 -13.51 -10.86
C VAL A 201 -12.32 -13.77 -10.37
N ILE A 202 -11.59 -14.68 -11.00
CA ILE A 202 -10.20 -15.00 -10.64
C ILE A 202 -9.28 -13.78 -10.86
N GLU A 203 -9.49 -13.04 -11.94
CA GLU A 203 -8.69 -11.86 -12.27
C GLU A 203 -8.99 -10.65 -11.38
N LEU A 204 -10.26 -10.42 -11.03
CA LEU A 204 -10.68 -9.27 -10.23
C LEU A 204 -10.56 -9.51 -8.72
N PHE A 205 -10.61 -10.76 -8.27
CA PHE A 205 -10.58 -11.12 -6.85
C PHE A 205 -9.36 -10.54 -6.10
N PRO A 206 -8.13 -10.63 -6.61
CA PRO A 206 -6.96 -10.00 -5.99
C PRO A 206 -7.08 -8.50 -5.76
N TRP A 207 -7.87 -7.80 -6.57
CA TRP A 207 -8.02 -6.35 -6.52
C TRP A 207 -9.19 -5.91 -5.64
N ILE A 208 -10.32 -6.62 -5.72
CA ILE A 208 -11.56 -6.25 -5.02
C ILE A 208 -11.51 -6.74 -3.57
N ALA A 209 -11.14 -8.01 -3.33
CA ALA A 209 -11.30 -8.61 -2.00
C ALA A 209 -10.53 -7.87 -0.89
N PRO A 210 -9.24 -7.49 -1.07
CA PRO A 210 -8.51 -6.77 -0.04
C PRO A 210 -9.09 -5.38 0.26
N VAL A 211 -9.53 -4.67 -0.77
CA VAL A 211 -10.12 -3.33 -0.64
C VAL A 211 -11.44 -3.42 0.11
N SER A 212 -12.31 -4.35 -0.25
CA SER A 212 -13.58 -4.58 0.45
C SER A 212 -13.37 -4.90 1.93
N VAL A 213 -12.43 -5.80 2.25
CA VAL A 213 -12.09 -6.14 3.65
C VAL A 213 -11.54 -4.92 4.39
N ALA A 214 -10.65 -4.14 3.76
CA ALA A 214 -10.08 -2.95 4.38
C ALA A 214 -11.12 -1.85 4.64
N LEU A 215 -12.09 -1.66 3.75
CA LEU A 215 -13.19 -0.72 3.93
C LEU A 215 -14.09 -1.13 5.10
N LEU A 216 -14.46 -2.42 5.18
CA LEU A 216 -15.23 -2.96 6.30
C LEU A 216 -14.49 -2.82 7.63
N ALA A 217 -13.20 -3.14 7.65
CA ALA A 217 -12.36 -2.98 8.83
C ALA A 217 -12.23 -1.52 9.27
N SER A 218 -12.05 -0.59 8.32
CA SER A 218 -11.97 0.84 8.58
C SER A 218 -13.26 1.37 9.19
N TRP A 219 -14.41 1.01 8.61
CA TRP A 219 -15.73 1.36 9.13
C TRP A 219 -15.97 0.83 10.54
N TRP A 220 -15.57 -0.43 10.82
CA TRP A 220 -15.71 -1.03 12.14
C TRP A 220 -14.81 -0.36 13.18
N LEU A 221 -13.55 -0.06 12.82
CA LEU A 221 -12.61 0.66 13.69
C LEU A 221 -13.08 2.08 13.98
N GLU A 222 -13.60 2.79 12.99
CA GLU A 222 -14.18 4.13 13.16
C GLU A 222 -15.39 4.11 14.10
N ARG A 223 -16.25 3.10 14.02
CA ARG A 223 -17.36 2.94 14.97
C ARG A 223 -16.88 2.64 16.39
N ARG A 224 -15.87 1.79 16.54
CA ARG A 224 -15.35 1.36 17.84
C ARG A 224 -14.53 2.45 18.54
N TYR A 225 -13.72 3.22 17.81
CA TYR A 225 -12.83 4.23 18.36
C TYR A 225 -13.31 5.67 18.15
N GLY A 226 -14.25 5.92 17.24
CA GLY A 226 -14.85 7.24 17.00
C GLY A 226 -15.95 7.61 17.99
N ARG A 227 -16.66 6.63 18.58
CA ARG A 227 -17.72 6.88 19.57
C ARG A 227 -17.22 7.34 20.94
N THR A 228 -15.98 7.04 21.31
CA THR A 228 -15.45 7.37 22.65
C THR A 228 -15.10 8.85 22.84
N ARG A 229 -15.13 9.68 21.78
CA ARG A 229 -14.85 11.13 21.89
C ARG A 229 -16.07 12.03 21.73
N ALA A 230 -17.19 11.57 21.18
CA ALA A 230 -18.41 12.36 21.10
C ALA A 230 -19.10 12.51 22.47
N ALA A 231 -18.99 11.49 23.34
CA ALA A 231 -19.53 11.54 24.70
C ALA A 231 -18.72 12.41 25.69
N ALA A 232 -17.46 12.76 25.36
CA ALA A 232 -16.61 13.60 26.21
C ALA A 232 -16.66 15.10 25.84
N VAL A 233 -17.29 15.44 24.71
CA VAL A 233 -17.46 16.84 24.26
C VAL A 233 -18.85 17.37 24.64
N THR A 234 -19.82 16.49 24.90
CA THR A 234 -21.19 16.85 25.33
C THR A 234 -21.36 16.93 26.85
N SER A 235 -20.29 16.68 27.62
CA SER A 235 -20.27 16.78 29.09
C SER A 235 -19.36 17.91 29.60
N ARG A 236 -19.15 18.96 28.80
CA ARG A 236 -18.50 20.21 29.23
C ARG A 236 -19.33 21.40 28.82
#